data_AF-A0A2X1S4T4-F1
#
_entry.id   AF-A0A2X1S4T4-F1
#
_cell.length_a   1.000
_cell.length_b   1.000
_cell.length_c   1.000
_cell.angle_alpha   90.00
_cell.angle_beta   90.00
_cell.angle_gamma   90.00
#
_symmetry.space_group_name_H-M   'P 1'
#
loop_
_entity.id
_entity.type
_entity.pdbx_description
1 polymer ?
#
loop_
_entity_poly.entity_id
_entity_poly.type
_entity_poly.pdbx_seq_one_letter_code
_entity_poly.pdbx_strand_id
1 'polypeptide(L)' 'MTVRLNELGASSVNFVVRVWSKSSDLQNVYWDILERIKREFDANGISFPYPQMDVHVVRLPEKAE' A
#
# COMPACT_ATOMS: atom_id res chain seq x y z
N MET A 1 -4.58 11.63 17.78
CA MET A 1 -4.47 10.78 16.57
C MET A 1 -3.32 11.29 15.74
N THR A 2 -2.44 10.41 15.27
CA THR A 2 -1.26 10.77 14.46
C THR A 2 -1.43 10.18 13.08
N VAL A 3 -1.33 11.01 12.03
CA VAL A 3 -1.29 10.58 10.61
C VAL A 3 -0.02 11.15 10.00
N ARG A 4 0.91 10.30 9.61
CA ARG A 4 2.21 10.70 9.05
C ARG A 4 2.65 9.75 7.96
N LEU A 5 3.48 10.26 7.04
CA LEU A 5 4.29 9.42 6.17
C LEU A 5 5.33 8.72 7.05
N ASN A 6 5.32 7.39 7.06
CA ASN A 6 6.25 6.59 7.86
C ASN A 6 7.55 6.34 7.11
N GLU A 7 7.43 5.86 5.87
CA GLU A 7 8.58 5.48 5.05
C GLU A 7 8.24 5.44 3.56
N LEU A 8 9.28 5.50 2.73
CA LEU A 8 9.23 5.23 1.30
C LEU A 8 9.78 3.81 1.09
N GLY A 9 8.89 2.85 0.85
CA GLY A 9 9.24 1.45 0.59
C GLY A 9 9.67 1.23 -0.86
N ALA A 10 10.08 -0.01 -1.18
CA ALA A 10 10.60 -0.37 -2.50
C ALA A 10 9.58 -0.22 -3.65
N SER A 11 8.29 -0.44 -3.38
CA SER A 11 7.21 -0.24 -4.37
C SER A 11 5.96 0.39 -3.74
N SER A 12 6.11 1.10 -2.62
CA SER A 12 4.97 1.68 -1.89
C SER A 12 5.36 2.88 -1.04
N VAL A 13 4.41 3.77 -0.80
CA VAL A 13 4.53 4.87 0.16
C VAL A 13 3.75 4.48 1.41
N ASN A 14 4.44 4.27 2.53
CA ASN A 14 3.82 3.68 3.71
C ASN A 14 3.41 4.79 4.69
N PHE A 15 2.10 4.94 4.90
CA PHE A 15 1.54 5.86 5.89
C PHE A 15 1.27 5.13 7.20
N VAL A 16 1.51 5.81 8.33
CA VAL A 16 1.16 5.32 9.65
C VAL A 16 0.04 6.16 10.25
N VAL A 17 -0.99 5.47 10.75
CA VAL A 17 -2.09 6.06 11.49
C VAL A 17 -2.12 5.46 12.89
N ARG A 18 -2.01 6.30 13.92
CA ARG A 18 -2.10 5.88 15.33
C ARG A 18 -3.29 6.57 16.00
N VAL A 19 -4.21 5.77 16.53
CA VAL A 19 -5.42 6.21 17.23
C VAL A 19 -5.52 5.50 18.58
N TRP A 20 -6.14 6.17 19.55
CA TRP A 20 -6.45 5.59 20.85
C TRP A 20 -7.93 5.24 20.88
N SER A 21 -8.26 4.03 21.33
CA SER A 21 -9.62 3.58 21.58
C SER A 21 -9.69 2.90 22.94
N LYS A 22 -10.90 2.68 23.45
CA LYS A 22 -11.11 1.83 24.62
C LYS A 22 -10.71 0.40 24.27
N SER A 23 -10.18 -0.34 25.24
CA SER A 23 -9.74 -1.72 25.03
C SER A 23 -10.88 -2.63 24.53
N SER A 24 -12.12 -2.37 24.95
CA SER A 24 -13.32 -3.11 24.49
C SER A 24 -13.60 -2.92 23.01
N ASP A 25 -13.28 -1.75 22.46
CA ASP A 25 -13.70 -1.33 21.12
C ASP A 25 -12.54 -1.38 20.11
N LEU A 26 -11.32 -1.70 20.58
CA LEU A 26 -10.10 -1.63 19.79
C LEU A 26 -10.20 -2.43 18.49
N GLN A 27 -10.73 -3.65 18.57
CA GLN A 27 -10.81 -4.54 17.41
C GLN A 27 -11.89 -4.06 16.41
N ASN A 28 -13.04 -3.61 16.90
CA ASN A 28 -14.11 -3.08 16.06
C ASN A 28 -13.63 -1.83 15.32
N VAL A 29 -13.02 -0.88 16.04
CA VAL A 29 -12.45 0.34 15.47
C VAL A 29 -11.37 0.02 14.44
N TYR A 30 -10.53 -0.98 14.68
CA TYR A 30 -9.51 -1.41 13.72
C TYR A 30 -10.12 -1.88 12.40
N TRP A 31 -11.12 -2.77 12.45
CA TRP A 31 -11.78 -3.29 11.24
C TRP A 31 -12.59 -2.22 10.50
N ASP A 32 -13.36 -1.41 11.22
CA ASP A 32 -14.17 -0.34 10.64
C ASP A 32 -13.30 0.68 9.90
N ILE A 33 -12.17 1.08 10.50
CA ILE A 33 -11.25 2.02 9.87
C ILE A 33 -10.60 1.39 8.63
N LEU A 34 -10.16 0.13 8.70
CA LEU A 34 -9.52 -0.54 7.57
C LEU A 34 -10.46 -0.65 6.36
N GLU A 35 -11.71 -1.06 6.60
CA GLU A 35 -12.73 -1.18 5.57
C GLU A 35 -13.04 0.19 4.95
N ARG A 36 -13.23 1.21 5.78
CA ARG A 36 -13.51 2.57 5.31
C ARG A 36 -12.35 3.14 4.50
N ILE A 37 -11.10 2.94 4.94
CA ILE A 37 -9.92 3.37 4.17
C ILE A 37 -9.94 2.73 2.77
N LYS A 38 -10.20 1.43 2.67
CA LYS A 38 -10.24 0.75 1.36
C LYS A 38 -11.33 1.33 0.45
N ARG A 39 -12.55 1.47 0.98
CA ARG A 39 -13.70 2.01 0.22
C ARG A 39 -13.46 3.44 -0.26
N GLU A 40 -12.93 4.30 0.60
CA GLU A 40 -12.64 5.70 0.27
C GLU A 40 -11.48 5.82 -0.71
N PHE A 41 -10.44 4.99 -0.58
CA PHE A 41 -9.30 5.01 -1.51
C PHE A 41 -9.74 4.58 -2.91
N ASP A 42 -10.58 3.53 -3.01
CA ASP A 42 -11.16 3.09 -4.28
C ASP A 42 -12.02 4.19 -4.91
N ALA A 43 -12.87 4.86 -4.11
CA ALA A 43 -13.73 5.94 -4.58
C ALA A 43 -12.95 7.16 -5.08
N ASN A 44 -11.79 7.44 -4.47
CA ASN A 44 -10.90 8.54 -4.87
C ASN A 44 -9.88 8.12 -5.96
N GLY A 45 -9.95 6.89 -6.47
CA GLY A 45 -9.05 6.39 -7.52
C GLY A 45 -7.61 6.13 -7.06
N ILE A 46 -7.39 5.97 -5.75
CA ILE A 46 -6.08 5.66 -5.18
C ILE A 46 -5.91 4.13 -5.18
N SER A 47 -5.09 3.61 -6.10
CA SER A 47 -4.78 2.19 -6.17
C SER A 47 -3.62 1.81 -5.23
N PHE A 48 -3.71 0.64 -4.61
CA PHE A 48 -2.58 0.05 -3.90
C PHE A 48 -1.59 -0.55 -4.90
N PRO A 49 -0.32 -0.12 -4.92
CA PRO A 49 0.66 -0.62 -5.86
C PRO A 49 1.00 -2.08 -5.55
N TYR A 50 1.07 -2.90 -6.60
CA TYR A 50 1.70 -4.22 -6.52
C TYR A 50 3.23 -4.07 -6.53
N PRO A 51 3.99 -5.09 -6.11
CA PRO A 51 5.43 -5.10 -6.25
C PRO A 51 5.83 -4.83 -7.70
N GLN A 52 6.52 -3.71 -7.94
CA GLN A 52 6.94 -3.31 -9.28
C GLN A 52 8.32 -3.87 -9.56
N MET A 53 8.48 -4.53 -10.71
CA MET A 53 9.77 -5.02 -11.20
C MET A 53 9.97 -4.54 -12.64
N ASP A 54 10.96 -3.70 -12.84
CA ASP A 54 11.38 -3.26 -14.16
C ASP A 54 12.29 -4.31 -14.81
N VAL A 55 11.88 -4.80 -15.99
CA VAL A 55 12.61 -5.83 -16.75
C VAL A 55 13.20 -5.22 -18.02
N HIS A 56 14.52 -5.21 -18.11
CA HIS A 56 15.22 -4.79 -19.33
C HIS A 56 15.60 -6.00 -20.19
N VAL A 57 14.89 -6.20 -21.30
CA VAL A 57 15.15 -7.33 -22.21
C VAL A 57 16.21 -6.94 -23.25
N VAL A 58 17.38 -7.56 -23.16
CA VAL A 58 18.43 -7.47 -24.20
C VAL A 58 18.24 -8.64 -25.15
N ARG A 59 17.99 -8.39 -26.44
CA ARG A 59 17.99 -9.45 -27.46
C ARG A 59 19.42 -9.91 -27.69
N LEU A 60 19.69 -11.18 -27.42
CA LEU A 60 20.93 -11.82 -27.82
C LEU A 60 20.93 -11.96 -29.35
N PRO A 61 22.07 -11.76 -30.03
CA PRO A 61 22.16 -11.97 -31.48
C PRO A 61 21.85 -13.44 -31.78
N GLU A 62 20.99 -13.66 -32.77
CA GLU A 62 20.71 -15.00 -33.30
C GLU A 62 22.03 -15.65 -33.72
N LYS A 63 22.32 -16.83 -33.17
CA LYS A 63 23.46 -17.64 -33.61
C LYS A 63 23.19 -18.01 -35.08
N ALA A 64 23.96 -17.42 -35.98
CA ALA A 64 24.06 -17.91 -37.35
C ALA A 64 24.72 -19.29 -37.30
N GLU A 65 23.93 -20.31 -37.64
CA GLU A 65 24.39 -21.68 -37.92
C GLU A 65 24.85 -21.80 -39.38
#